data_AF-A0AAV4IZ80-F1
#
_entry.id   AF-A0AAV4IZ80-F1
#
_cell.length_a   1.000
_cell.length_b   1.000
_cell.length_c   1.000
_cell.angle_alpha   90.00
_cell.angle_beta   90.00
_cell.angle_gamma   90.00
#
_symmetry.space_group_name_H-M   'P 1'
#
loop_
_entity.id
_entity.type
_entity.pdbx_description
1 polymer ?
#
loop_
_entity_poly.entity_id
_entity_poly.type
_entity_poly.pdbx_seq_one_letter_code
_entity_poly.pdbx_strand_id
1 'polypeptide(L)'
;MMQMSFAGLIPDYDCLTHTTSASADDIFSEDQTQTPNYSTAATYSNGTSVDHVTWSNDTLNVCTVNSTVCWQYMFRGSANSVVSQWNLVCDRKWIKPVITSVQMAGVLVGAVLAGHLGDMFGRKRTNFGFFLLHMFLNVIAGFSTSWEMFMVLRFCIGFCIGGLLVVLVPYMTEFLPTKWRPLVGAVPMWPLGVVVFAGTAWLLEDWAYLHLTCAALSAPVMLTYFIIPESPRWLAVHGRLKEANFVLEKMAAANGKVVPPYTVGVIEEISIEATKIEKGGKKYSYWDILNNFPIAKISIIFGFQWCAISIIFYGLSFGVSSFSGNLYLNIALMSIVEIPVHTMTFFLFNKIGRRWTTFAYFFVGTVAAFASVVVHYQGIC
;
A
#
# COMPACT_ATOMS: atom_id res chain seq x y z
N MET A 1 0.94 -1.93 0.35
CA MET A 1 -0.39 -1.73 -0.26
C MET A 1 -0.59 -2.58 -1.52
N MET A 2 0.32 -2.54 -2.49
CA MET A 2 0.20 -3.33 -3.75
C MET A 2 0.16 -4.86 -3.57
N GLN A 3 0.62 -5.36 -2.42
CA GLN A 3 0.41 -6.75 -2.03
C GLN A 3 -1.07 -7.19 -2.12
N MET A 4 -2.05 -6.31 -1.91
CA MET A 4 -3.47 -6.69 -2.02
C MET A 4 -3.92 -6.90 -3.46
N SER A 5 -3.26 -6.25 -4.42
CA SER A 5 -3.52 -6.50 -5.84
C SER A 5 -3.08 -7.91 -6.23
N PHE A 6 -1.98 -8.42 -5.65
CA PHE A 6 -1.51 -9.79 -5.87
C PHE A 6 -2.21 -10.83 -4.98
N ALA A 7 -2.25 -10.60 -3.65
CA ALA A 7 -2.89 -11.52 -2.72
C ALA A 7 -4.37 -11.72 -3.04
N GLY A 8 -5.02 -10.66 -3.54
CA GLY A 8 -6.39 -10.70 -4.03
C GLY A 8 -6.54 -11.16 -5.48
N LEU A 9 -5.49 -11.65 -6.15
CA LEU A 9 -5.62 -12.24 -7.48
C LEU A 9 -6.65 -13.37 -7.42
N ILE A 10 -7.59 -13.36 -8.36
CA ILE A 10 -8.56 -14.44 -8.53
C ILE A 10 -8.04 -15.23 -9.72
N PRO A 11 -7.37 -16.38 -9.50
CA PRO A 11 -7.00 -17.25 -10.62
C PRO A 11 -8.26 -17.74 -11.32
N ASP A 12 -8.15 -18.02 -12.62
CA ASP A 12 -9.23 -18.63 -13.38
C ASP A 12 -9.63 -19.94 -12.69
N TYR A 13 -10.92 -20.24 -12.58
CA TYR A 13 -11.39 -21.45 -11.95
C TYR A 13 -12.47 -22.13 -12.77
N ASP A 14 -12.38 -23.45 -12.88
CA ASP A 14 -13.40 -24.28 -13.50
C ASP A 14 -14.31 -24.90 -12.44
N CYS A 15 -15.59 -24.99 -12.78
CA CYS A 15 -16.52 -25.79 -12.01
C CYS A 15 -16.41 -27.26 -12.42
N LEU A 16 -16.17 -28.15 -11.45
CA LEU A 16 -16.30 -29.59 -11.66
C LEU A 16 -17.75 -29.96 -11.40
N THR A 17 -18.52 -30.11 -12.48
CA THR A 17 -19.82 -30.77 -12.41
C THR A 17 -19.60 -32.28 -12.41
N HIS A 18 -20.24 -33.01 -11.50
CA HIS A 18 -20.34 -34.45 -11.65
C HIS A 18 -21.16 -34.74 -12.90
N THR A 19 -20.52 -34.94 -14.04
CA THR A 19 -21.15 -35.65 -15.15
C THR A 19 -21.20 -37.12 -14.74
N THR A 20 -22.24 -37.52 -14.02
CA THR A 20 -22.66 -38.91 -14.06
C THR A 20 -23.10 -39.17 -15.48
N SER A 21 -22.21 -39.72 -16.30
CA SER A 21 -22.61 -40.54 -17.45
C SER A 21 -23.20 -41.85 -16.89
N ALA A 22 -24.34 -41.73 -16.24
CA ALA A 22 -25.23 -42.80 -15.89
C ALA A 22 -26.64 -42.24 -16.14
N SER A 23 -27.33 -42.91 -17.04
CA SER A 23 -28.72 -42.69 -17.43
C SER A 23 -29.63 -42.30 -16.27
N ALA A 24 -30.57 -41.40 -16.58
CA ALA A 24 -31.52 -40.78 -15.68
C ALA A 24 -32.63 -41.73 -15.17
N ASP A 25 -32.28 -42.85 -14.51
CA ASP A 25 -33.28 -43.77 -13.96
C ASP A 25 -33.09 -44.21 -12.50
N ASP A 26 -31.97 -43.92 -11.82
CA ASP A 26 -31.79 -44.34 -10.41
C ASP A 26 -31.90 -43.17 -9.43
N ILE A 27 -33.07 -42.53 -9.39
CA ILE A 27 -33.50 -41.71 -8.25
C ILE A 27 -34.45 -42.60 -7.45
N PHE A 28 -33.96 -43.23 -6.38
CA PHE A 28 -34.64 -43.55 -5.11
C PHE A 28 -33.95 -44.73 -4.41
N SER A 29 -33.04 -44.43 -3.50
CA SER A 29 -32.87 -45.23 -2.28
C SER A 29 -32.00 -44.46 -1.28
N GLU A 30 -32.61 -44.09 -0.16
CA GLU A 30 -31.94 -43.82 1.11
C GLU A 30 -30.96 -44.95 1.43
N ASP A 31 -29.70 -44.61 1.72
CA ASP A 31 -29.11 -45.04 2.98
C ASP A 31 -27.96 -44.11 3.40
N GLN A 32 -28.00 -43.69 4.65
CA GLN A 32 -26.87 -43.08 5.33
C GLN A 32 -25.79 -44.15 5.52
N THR A 33 -24.53 -43.72 5.64
CA THR A 33 -23.31 -44.52 5.92
C THR A 33 -22.58 -45.11 4.71
N GLN A 34 -21.83 -44.26 4.00
CA GLN A 34 -20.53 -44.68 3.45
C GLN A 34 -19.68 -43.47 3.06
N THR A 35 -18.52 -43.36 3.71
CA THR A 35 -17.40 -42.51 3.27
C THR A 35 -16.99 -42.93 1.85
N PRO A 36 -17.01 -42.07 0.82
CA PRO A 36 -16.47 -42.45 -0.47
C PRO A 36 -14.95 -42.28 -0.45
N ASN A 37 -14.27 -43.40 -0.69
CA ASN A 37 -12.83 -43.50 -0.83
C ASN A 37 -12.28 -42.53 -1.88
N TYR A 38 -11.16 -41.90 -1.51
CA TYR A 38 -10.22 -41.24 -2.41
C TYR A 38 -9.79 -42.18 -3.54
N SER A 39 -10.31 -41.99 -4.76
CA SER A 39 -9.60 -42.25 -6.02
C SER A 39 -10.54 -42.15 -7.22
N THR A 40 -10.77 -40.96 -7.74
CA THR A 40 -11.03 -40.79 -9.17
C THR A 40 -10.21 -39.62 -9.65
N ALA A 41 -8.98 -39.92 -10.05
CA ALA A 41 -8.21 -39.06 -10.94
C ALA A 41 -9.05 -38.88 -12.21
N ALA A 42 -9.62 -37.69 -12.38
CA ALA A 42 -10.16 -37.28 -13.67
C ALA A 42 -8.96 -37.13 -14.62
N THR A 43 -8.72 -38.16 -15.42
CA THR A 43 -7.72 -38.15 -16.48
C THR A 43 -8.15 -37.14 -17.54
N TYR A 44 -7.65 -35.92 -17.45
CA TYR A 44 -7.71 -34.97 -18.56
C TYR A 44 -6.74 -35.47 -19.65
N SER A 45 -7.26 -36.23 -20.60
CA SER A 45 -6.55 -36.59 -21.82
C SER A 45 -6.56 -35.41 -22.79
N ASN A 46 -5.62 -34.48 -22.61
CA ASN A 46 -4.92 -33.82 -23.72
C ASN A 46 -3.76 -33.00 -23.17
N GLY A 47 -2.56 -33.28 -23.69
CA GLY A 47 -1.29 -32.83 -23.16
C GLY A 47 -1.21 -31.32 -22.94
N THR A 48 -1.09 -30.94 -21.69
CA THR A 48 -0.21 -29.91 -21.13
C THR A 48 -0.19 -30.16 -19.62
N SER A 49 0.99 -30.15 -19.01
CA SER A 49 1.20 -30.36 -17.58
C SER A 49 0.30 -29.43 -16.76
N VAL A 50 -0.64 -29.99 -15.99
CA VAL A 50 -1.49 -29.18 -15.09
C VAL A 50 -0.71 -28.92 -13.81
N ASP A 51 -0.24 -27.68 -13.69
CA ASP A 51 0.36 -27.09 -12.50
C ASP A 51 -0.66 -27.08 -11.33
N HIS A 52 -0.19 -27.44 -10.13
CA HIS A 52 -0.80 -27.31 -8.81
C HIS A 52 -2.35 -27.19 -8.71
N VAL A 53 -3.05 -28.33 -8.66
CA VAL A 53 -4.49 -28.38 -8.36
C VAL A 53 -4.74 -28.34 -6.85
N THR A 54 -5.40 -27.30 -6.36
CA THR A 54 -5.92 -27.23 -4.98
C THR A 54 -7.40 -27.62 -4.96
N TRP A 55 -7.73 -28.67 -4.18
CA TRP A 55 -9.09 -29.19 -4.05
C TRP A 55 -9.76 -28.62 -2.80
N SER A 56 -11.02 -28.20 -2.93
CA SER A 56 -11.83 -27.74 -1.79
C SER A 56 -13.15 -28.50 -1.72
N ASN A 57 -13.35 -29.22 -0.62
CA ASN A 57 -14.63 -29.81 -0.22
C ASN A 57 -15.35 -28.89 0.79
N ASP A 58 -15.41 -27.59 0.52
CA ASP A 58 -16.12 -26.64 1.40
C ASP A 58 -17.60 -26.54 0.99
N THR A 59 -18.47 -27.25 1.72
CA THR A 59 -19.93 -27.29 1.50
C THR A 59 -20.62 -25.94 1.68
N LEU A 60 -19.96 -24.96 2.32
CA LEU A 60 -20.50 -23.62 2.53
C LEU A 60 -20.36 -22.67 1.31
N ASN A 61 -19.59 -23.05 0.29
CA ASN A 61 -19.28 -22.21 -0.86
C ASN A 61 -19.98 -22.73 -2.12
N VAL A 62 -21.23 -22.32 -2.32
CA VAL A 62 -21.99 -22.69 -3.52
C VAL A 62 -21.77 -21.65 -4.62
N CYS A 63 -21.32 -22.09 -5.79
CA CYS A 63 -21.31 -21.27 -6.99
C CYS A 63 -22.50 -21.66 -7.87
N THR A 64 -23.38 -20.71 -8.19
CA THR A 64 -24.40 -20.92 -9.23
C THR A 64 -23.86 -20.38 -10.55
N VAL A 65 -23.41 -21.27 -11.44
CA VAL A 65 -22.98 -20.90 -12.79
C VAL A 65 -24.03 -21.44 -13.76
N ASN A 66 -24.71 -20.58 -14.53
CA ASN A 66 -25.76 -21.01 -15.47
C ASN A 66 -26.82 -21.96 -14.87
N SER A 67 -27.25 -21.71 -13.62
CA SER A 67 -28.25 -22.51 -12.89
C SER A 67 -27.78 -23.91 -12.45
N THR A 68 -26.51 -24.28 -12.62
CA THR A 68 -25.93 -25.46 -11.99
C THR A 68 -25.18 -25.08 -10.71
N VAL A 69 -25.38 -25.87 -9.66
CA VAL A 69 -24.72 -25.72 -8.36
C VAL A 69 -23.37 -26.42 -8.45
N CYS A 70 -22.30 -25.65 -8.29
CA CYS A 70 -20.94 -26.17 -8.23
C CYS A 70 -20.55 -26.50 -6.79
N TRP A 71 -20.17 -27.75 -6.55
CA TRP A 71 -19.67 -28.21 -5.23
C TRP A 71 -18.15 -28.24 -5.14
N GLN A 72 -17.45 -28.35 -6.29
CA GLN A 72 -15.99 -28.42 -6.37
C GLN A 72 -15.49 -27.53 -7.51
N TYR A 73 -14.48 -26.72 -7.24
CA TYR A 73 -13.82 -25.88 -8.23
C TYR A 73 -12.31 -26.15 -8.24
N MET A 74 -11.73 -26.04 -9.43
CA MET A 74 -10.30 -26.16 -9.65
C MET A 74 -9.76 -24.81 -10.11
N PHE A 75 -8.82 -24.23 -9.35
CA PHE A 75 -8.10 -23.05 -9.79
C PHE A 75 -7.02 -23.44 -10.81
N ARG A 76 -6.96 -22.69 -11.92
CA ARG A 76 -5.92 -22.80 -12.94
C ARG A 76 -4.80 -21.80 -12.66
N GLY A 77 -3.58 -22.27 -12.78
CA GLY A 77 -2.36 -21.45 -12.67
C GLY A 77 -1.50 -21.81 -11.47
N SER A 78 -0.23 -21.39 -11.53
CA SER A 78 0.79 -21.65 -10.52
C SER A 78 0.72 -20.72 -9.30
N ALA A 79 -0.02 -19.62 -9.38
CA ALA A 79 -0.05 -18.61 -8.33
C ALA A 79 -0.94 -18.99 -7.14
N ASN A 80 -0.32 -19.18 -5.97
CA ASN A 80 -1.03 -19.35 -4.71
C ASN A 80 -1.38 -17.97 -4.13
N SER A 81 -2.66 -17.64 -4.19
CA SER A 81 -3.24 -16.38 -3.70
C SER A 81 -4.03 -16.60 -2.41
N VAL A 82 -4.36 -15.50 -1.71
CA VAL A 82 -5.25 -15.55 -0.55
C VAL A 82 -6.66 -16.04 -0.94
N VAL A 83 -7.08 -15.77 -2.19
CA VAL A 83 -8.37 -16.20 -2.70
C VAL A 83 -8.39 -17.71 -2.97
N SER A 84 -7.33 -18.28 -3.55
CA SER A 84 -7.22 -19.72 -3.79
C SER A 84 -7.00 -20.51 -2.50
N GLN A 85 -6.25 -19.96 -1.54
CA GLN A 85 -5.96 -20.64 -0.27
C GLN A 85 -7.20 -20.85 0.62
N TRP A 86 -8.06 -19.83 0.72
CA TRP A 86 -9.28 -19.87 1.56
C TRP A 86 -10.57 -19.88 0.75
N ASN A 87 -10.47 -20.13 -0.55
CA ASN A 87 -11.60 -20.27 -1.46
C ASN A 87 -12.60 -19.10 -1.41
N LEU A 88 -12.09 -17.89 -1.60
CA LEU A 88 -12.87 -16.64 -1.45
C LEU A 88 -13.61 -16.26 -2.75
N VAL A 89 -14.28 -17.24 -3.37
CA VAL A 89 -15.04 -17.09 -4.62
C VAL A 89 -16.56 -17.17 -4.37
N CYS A 90 -17.36 -16.83 -5.38
CA CYS A 90 -18.82 -16.97 -5.38
C CYS A 90 -19.50 -16.24 -4.21
N ASP A 91 -20.20 -16.95 -3.32
CA ASP A 91 -20.90 -16.35 -2.17
C ASP A 91 -19.94 -15.62 -1.20
N ARG A 92 -18.65 -15.98 -1.20
CA ARG A 92 -17.60 -15.34 -0.38
C ARG A 92 -16.79 -14.27 -1.11
N LYS A 93 -17.18 -13.88 -2.34
CA LYS A 93 -16.48 -12.85 -3.14
C LYS A 93 -16.36 -11.48 -2.43
N TRP A 94 -17.27 -11.19 -1.49
CA TRP A 94 -17.29 -9.95 -0.72
C TRP A 94 -16.15 -9.85 0.29
N ILE A 95 -15.52 -10.98 0.66
CA ILE A 95 -14.47 -11.01 1.70
C ILE A 95 -13.22 -10.25 1.22
N LYS A 96 -12.76 -10.48 -0.01
CA LYS A 96 -11.59 -9.78 -0.59
C LYS A 96 -11.70 -8.24 -0.48
N PRO A 97 -12.76 -7.58 -1.00
CA PRO A 97 -12.87 -6.12 -0.89
C PRO A 97 -13.04 -5.65 0.56
N VAL A 98 -13.64 -6.46 1.45
CA VAL A 98 -13.70 -6.16 2.89
C VAL A 98 -12.31 -6.15 3.51
N ILE A 99 -11.45 -7.13 3.24
CA ILE A 99 -10.07 -7.17 3.76
C ILE A 99 -9.30 -5.92 3.30
N THR A 100 -9.42 -5.53 2.02
CA THR A 100 -8.81 -4.30 1.50
C THR A 100 -9.35 -3.05 2.19
N SER A 101 -10.67 -2.98 2.42
CA SER A 101 -11.31 -1.85 3.11
C SER A 101 -10.87 -1.74 4.58
N VAL A 102 -10.76 -2.87 5.27
CA VAL A 102 -10.24 -2.96 6.63
C VAL A 102 -8.79 -2.48 6.69
N GLN A 103 -7.95 -2.85 5.72
CA GLN A 103 -6.59 -2.31 5.63
C GLN A 103 -6.60 -0.78 5.47
N MET A 104 -7.48 -0.22 4.63
CA MET A 104 -7.57 1.23 4.43
C MET A 104 -8.11 1.96 5.67
N ALA A 105 -9.03 1.35 6.41
CA ALA A 105 -9.45 1.85 7.71
C ALA A 105 -8.26 1.89 8.69
N GLY A 106 -7.40 0.87 8.67
CA GLY A 106 -6.14 0.87 9.40
C GLY A 106 -5.25 2.05 9.01
N VAL A 107 -5.04 2.28 7.70
CA VAL A 107 -4.26 3.43 7.18
C VAL A 107 -4.81 4.76 7.70
N LEU A 108 -6.13 4.94 7.70
CA LEU A 108 -6.78 6.15 8.22
C LEU A 108 -6.48 6.37 9.71
N VAL A 109 -6.71 5.35 10.54
CA VAL A 109 -6.46 5.43 11.99
C VAL A 109 -4.96 5.68 12.27
N GLY A 110 -4.09 5.00 11.53
CA GLY A 110 -2.65 5.16 11.60
C GLY A 110 -2.19 6.57 11.26
N ALA A 111 -2.71 7.14 10.17
CA ALA A 111 -2.36 8.48 9.73
C ALA A 111 -2.73 9.55 10.77
N VAL A 112 -3.92 9.44 11.39
CA VAL A 112 -4.37 10.39 12.41
C VAL A 112 -3.52 10.30 13.67
N LEU A 113 -3.29 9.10 14.20
CA LEU A 113 -2.58 8.91 15.47
C LEU A 113 -1.07 9.14 15.34
N ALA A 114 -0.47 8.69 14.23
CA ALA A 114 0.97 8.79 14.04
C ALA A 114 1.47 10.23 13.89
N GLY A 115 0.65 11.15 13.37
CA GLY A 115 1.00 12.56 13.31
C GLY A 115 1.32 13.11 14.70
N HIS A 116 0.43 12.86 15.66
CA HIS A 116 0.62 13.26 17.05
C HIS A 116 1.80 12.54 17.72
N LEU A 117 1.93 11.23 17.50
CA LEU A 117 3.05 10.45 18.03
C LEU A 117 4.41 10.96 17.51
N GLY A 118 4.47 11.30 16.22
CA GLY A 118 5.69 11.82 15.58
C GLY A 118 6.10 13.20 16.10
N ASP A 119 5.14 14.03 16.48
CA ASP A 119 5.40 15.32 17.12
C ASP A 119 5.86 15.15 18.57
N MET A 120 5.30 14.19 19.31
CA MET A 120 5.58 14.01 20.75
C MET A 120 6.84 13.19 21.04
N PHE A 121 7.04 12.05 20.37
CA PHE A 121 8.15 11.13 20.65
C PHE A 121 9.39 11.35 19.77
N GLY A 122 9.27 12.20 18.75
CA GLY A 122 10.30 12.45 17.75
C GLY A 122 10.04 11.73 16.43
N ARG A 123 10.49 12.36 15.35
CA ARG A 123 10.28 11.88 13.98
C ARG A 123 10.99 10.56 13.74
N LYS A 124 12.27 10.46 14.12
CA LYS A 124 13.09 9.25 13.95
C LYS A 124 12.51 8.09 14.73
N ARG A 125 12.33 8.23 16.04
CA ARG A 125 11.85 7.12 16.90
C ARG A 125 10.50 6.58 16.46
N THR A 126 9.57 7.48 16.14
CA THR A 126 8.23 7.10 15.69
C THR A 126 8.26 6.38 14.35
N ASN A 127 9.01 6.91 13.37
CA ASN A 127 9.12 6.30 12.05
C ASN A 127 9.74 4.89 12.12
N PHE A 128 10.85 4.74 12.84
CA PHE A 128 11.50 3.43 12.99
C PHE A 128 10.66 2.44 13.83
N GLY A 129 9.91 2.93 14.83
CA GLY A 129 8.97 2.11 15.58
C GLY A 129 7.85 1.53 14.69
N PHE A 130 7.25 2.37 13.83
CA PHE A 130 6.26 1.89 12.86
C PHE A 130 6.87 0.94 11.82
N PHE A 131 8.10 1.17 11.37
CA PHE A 131 8.80 0.26 10.46
C PHE A 131 9.03 -1.11 11.10
N LEU A 132 9.51 -1.15 12.35
CA LEU A 132 9.76 -2.39 13.07
C LEU A 132 8.46 -3.18 13.27
N LEU A 133 7.39 -2.49 13.69
CA LEU A 133 6.08 -3.10 13.86
C LEU A 133 5.53 -3.63 12.52
N HIS A 134 5.65 -2.85 11.45
CA HIS A 134 5.24 -3.27 10.10
C HIS A 134 5.99 -4.53 9.64
N MET A 135 7.30 -4.60 9.87
CA MET A 135 8.13 -5.76 9.52
C MET A 135 7.65 -7.01 10.27
N PHE A 136 7.47 -6.91 11.59
CA PHE A 136 7.01 -8.03 12.42
C PHE A 136 5.61 -8.51 12.02
N LEU A 137 4.68 -7.58 11.78
CA LEU A 137 3.32 -7.91 11.34
C LEU A 137 3.30 -8.59 9.97
N ASN A 138 4.21 -8.23 9.05
CA ASN A 138 4.33 -8.95 7.78
C ASN A 138 4.80 -10.39 7.96
N VAL A 139 5.75 -10.64 8.87
CA VAL A 139 6.16 -12.01 9.20
C VAL A 139 4.97 -12.83 9.71
N ILE A 140 4.22 -12.30 10.67
CA ILE A 140 3.03 -12.99 11.22
C ILE A 140 1.97 -13.20 10.13
N ALA A 141 1.76 -12.22 9.25
CA ALA A 141 0.78 -12.34 8.16
C ALA A 141 1.11 -13.49 7.19
N GLY A 142 2.40 -13.75 6.93
CA GLY A 142 2.82 -14.90 6.12
C GLY A 142 2.46 -16.26 6.74
N PHE A 143 2.30 -16.35 8.06
CA PHE A 143 1.90 -17.56 8.77
C PHE A 143 0.41 -17.61 9.13
N SER A 144 -0.41 -16.74 8.53
CA SER A 144 -1.85 -16.73 8.82
C SER A 144 -2.53 -18.01 8.36
N THR A 145 -3.33 -18.60 9.24
CA THR A 145 -4.03 -19.87 8.98
C THR A 145 -5.49 -19.66 8.55
N SER A 146 -6.08 -18.50 8.86
CA SER A 146 -7.44 -18.12 8.49
C SER A 146 -7.51 -16.73 7.87
N TRP A 147 -8.53 -16.50 7.03
CA TRP A 147 -8.78 -15.22 6.39
C TRP A 147 -9.11 -14.11 7.41
N GLU A 148 -9.71 -14.47 8.55
CA GLU A 148 -10.04 -13.55 9.66
C GLU A 148 -8.78 -13.04 10.34
N MET A 149 -7.85 -13.96 10.67
CA MET A 149 -6.54 -13.61 11.21
C MET A 149 -5.80 -12.69 10.24
N PHE A 150 -5.81 -13.05 8.95
CA PHE A 150 -5.21 -12.22 7.91
C PHE A 150 -5.85 -10.83 7.82
N MET A 151 -7.17 -10.72 7.92
CA MET A 151 -7.89 -9.44 7.92
C MET A 151 -7.48 -8.53 9.08
N VAL A 152 -7.39 -9.07 10.30
CA VAL A 152 -6.94 -8.29 11.47
C VAL A 152 -5.49 -7.86 11.31
N LEU A 153 -4.61 -8.75 10.84
CA LEU A 153 -3.22 -8.40 10.57
C LEU A 153 -3.09 -7.32 9.48
N ARG A 154 -3.96 -7.36 8.47
CA ARG A 154 -4.04 -6.33 7.42
C ARG A 154 -4.47 -4.98 7.95
N PHE A 155 -5.38 -4.92 8.93
CA PHE A 155 -5.69 -3.68 9.64
C PHE A 155 -4.44 -3.10 10.31
N CYS A 156 -3.71 -3.93 11.08
CA CYS A 156 -2.51 -3.52 11.79
C CYS A 156 -1.37 -3.09 10.84
N ILE A 157 -1.18 -3.82 9.73
CA ILE A 157 -0.22 -3.45 8.68
C ILE A 157 -0.63 -2.10 8.06
N GLY A 158 -1.91 -1.91 7.77
CA GLY A 158 -2.47 -0.65 7.30
C GLY A 158 -2.19 0.50 8.26
N PHE A 159 -2.41 0.29 9.56
CA PHE A 159 -2.09 1.25 10.62
C PHE A 159 -0.63 1.69 10.60
N CYS A 160 0.32 0.75 10.47
CA CYS A 160 1.73 1.10 10.35
C CYS A 160 2.03 1.87 9.05
N ILE A 161 1.45 1.47 7.92
CA ILE A 161 1.65 2.16 6.64
C ILE A 161 1.17 3.61 6.71
N GLY A 162 -0.04 3.84 7.25
CA GLY A 162 -0.57 5.20 7.44
C GLY A 162 0.34 6.05 8.32
N GLY A 163 0.87 5.45 9.39
CA GLY A 163 1.80 6.16 10.27
C GLY A 163 3.13 6.51 9.63
N LEU A 164 3.71 5.58 8.86
CA LEU A 164 4.94 5.82 8.10
C LEU A 164 4.77 6.96 7.10
N LEU A 165 3.66 6.99 6.36
CA LEU A 165 3.42 8.04 5.35
C LEU A 165 3.36 9.44 5.96
N VAL A 166 2.69 9.58 7.11
CA VAL A 166 2.51 10.89 7.77
C VAL A 166 3.80 11.38 8.45
N VAL A 167 4.63 10.49 8.99
CA VAL A 167 5.83 10.89 9.73
C VAL A 167 7.06 11.05 8.81
N LEU A 168 7.18 10.21 7.77
CA LEU A 168 8.35 10.17 6.89
C LEU A 168 8.51 11.45 6.06
N VAL A 169 7.42 11.98 5.50
CA VAL A 169 7.48 13.16 4.62
C VAL A 169 7.97 14.39 5.39
N PRO A 170 7.38 14.78 6.54
CA PRO A 170 7.91 15.86 7.38
C PRO A 170 9.37 15.62 7.77
N TYR A 171 9.72 14.41 8.19
CA TYR A 171 11.08 14.06 8.59
C TYR A 171 12.11 14.39 7.50
N MET A 172 11.86 13.96 6.26
CA MET A 172 12.74 14.27 5.12
C MET A 172 12.81 15.76 4.81
N THR A 173 11.68 16.48 4.89
CA THR A 173 11.63 17.92 4.58
C THR A 173 12.29 18.80 5.64
N GLU A 174 12.43 18.32 6.88
CA GLU A 174 13.06 19.06 7.97
C GLU A 174 14.59 19.12 7.86
N PHE A 175 15.20 18.20 7.11
CA PHE A 175 16.64 18.25 6.77
C PHE A 175 16.94 19.11 5.54
N LEU A 176 15.92 19.50 4.78
CA LEU A 176 16.08 20.20 3.51
C LEU A 176 15.69 21.68 3.63
N PRO A 177 16.49 22.59 3.04
CA PRO A 177 16.09 23.98 2.91
C PRO A 177 14.88 24.09 1.96
N THR A 178 14.10 25.15 2.10
CA THR A 178 12.83 25.36 1.37
C THR A 178 12.96 25.17 -0.15
N LYS A 179 14.07 25.60 -0.74
CA LYS A 179 14.37 25.45 -2.18
C LYS A 179 14.47 23.98 -2.63
N TRP A 180 14.98 23.10 -1.78
CA TRP A 180 15.24 21.70 -2.11
C TRP A 180 14.15 20.74 -1.62
N ARG A 181 13.15 21.22 -0.86
CA ARG A 181 12.02 20.39 -0.42
C ARG A 181 11.30 19.61 -1.53
N PRO A 182 11.14 20.12 -2.77
CA PRO A 182 10.57 19.33 -3.87
C PRO A 182 11.33 18.03 -4.16
N LEU A 183 12.62 17.95 -3.80
CA LEU A 183 13.44 16.76 -4.01
C LEU A 183 12.88 15.52 -3.30
N VAL A 184 12.22 15.70 -2.14
CA VAL A 184 11.62 14.58 -1.39
C VAL A 184 10.61 13.81 -2.25
N GLY A 185 9.80 14.53 -3.04
CA GLY A 185 8.84 13.91 -3.98
C GLY A 185 9.45 13.51 -5.33
N ALA A 186 10.68 13.95 -5.62
CA ALA A 186 11.36 13.62 -6.87
C ALA A 186 11.98 12.22 -6.86
N VAL A 187 12.37 11.76 -5.67
CA VAL A 187 12.98 10.45 -5.48
C VAL A 187 11.88 9.39 -5.57
N PRO A 188 11.87 8.51 -6.60
CA PRO A 188 10.75 7.63 -6.92
C PRO A 188 10.76 6.36 -6.04
N MET A 189 10.83 6.51 -4.71
CA MET A 189 10.95 5.38 -3.78
C MET A 189 9.75 4.42 -3.85
N TRP A 190 8.53 4.96 -3.98
CA TRP A 190 7.32 4.16 -4.10
C TRP A 190 7.28 3.28 -5.36
N PRO A 191 7.36 3.83 -6.59
CA PRO A 191 7.32 3.01 -7.79
C PRO A 191 8.51 2.06 -7.90
N LEU A 192 9.71 2.45 -7.43
CA LEU A 192 10.85 1.52 -7.34
C LEU A 192 10.51 0.31 -6.46
N GLY A 193 9.89 0.53 -5.30
CA GLY A 193 9.43 -0.54 -4.42
C GLY A 193 8.38 -1.43 -5.08
N VAL A 194 7.47 -0.87 -5.88
CA VAL A 194 6.45 -1.65 -6.60
C VAL A 194 7.07 -2.48 -7.74
N VAL A 195 8.07 -1.97 -8.45
CA VAL A 195 8.81 -2.73 -9.48
C VAL A 195 9.54 -3.92 -8.84
N VAL A 196 10.25 -3.70 -7.74
CA VAL A 196 10.90 -4.78 -6.98
C VAL A 196 9.87 -5.79 -6.49
N PHE A 197 8.74 -5.32 -5.95
CA PHE A 197 7.64 -6.17 -5.52
C PHE A 197 7.07 -7.02 -6.67
N ALA A 198 6.81 -6.42 -7.84
CA ALA A 198 6.30 -7.12 -9.02
C ALA A 198 7.26 -8.22 -9.47
N GLY A 199 8.58 -7.96 -9.46
CA GLY A 199 9.60 -8.96 -9.74
C GLY A 199 9.59 -10.11 -8.72
N THR A 200 9.50 -9.80 -7.42
CA THR A 200 9.40 -10.86 -6.39
C THR A 200 8.11 -11.66 -6.48
N ALA A 201 7.00 -11.02 -6.85
CA ALA A 201 5.71 -11.67 -7.00
C ALA A 201 5.71 -12.64 -8.19
N TRP A 202 6.36 -12.26 -9.29
CA TRP A 202 6.55 -13.14 -10.43
C TRP A 202 7.47 -14.33 -10.16
N LEU A 203 8.48 -14.19 -9.29
CA LEU A 203 9.42 -15.26 -8.97
C LEU A 203 8.88 -16.27 -7.94
N LEU A 204 8.13 -15.79 -6.95
CA LEU A 204 7.70 -16.61 -5.81
C LEU A 204 6.28 -17.15 -5.98
N GLU A 205 5.41 -16.40 -6.66
CA GLU A 205 4.01 -16.72 -6.96
C GLU A 205 3.16 -17.19 -5.75
N ASP A 206 3.62 -16.95 -4.53
CA ASP A 206 2.94 -17.33 -3.28
C ASP A 206 2.78 -16.12 -2.36
N TRP A 207 1.57 -15.90 -1.89
CA TRP A 207 1.20 -14.76 -1.06
C TRP A 207 1.91 -14.73 0.30
N ALA A 208 2.19 -15.88 0.91
CA ALA A 208 2.86 -15.99 2.20
C ALA A 208 4.35 -15.69 2.08
N TYR A 209 5.02 -16.24 1.05
CA TYR A 209 6.42 -15.90 0.80
C TYR A 209 6.60 -14.42 0.47
N LEU A 210 5.65 -13.78 -0.23
CA LEU A 210 5.73 -12.34 -0.48
C LEU A 210 5.68 -11.49 0.78
N HIS A 211 4.94 -11.91 1.81
CA HIS A 211 4.95 -11.25 3.10
C HIS A 211 6.32 -11.37 3.79
N LEU A 212 6.91 -12.56 3.78
CA LEU A 212 8.24 -12.80 4.34
C LEU A 212 9.32 -12.03 3.58
N THR A 213 9.27 -12.01 2.25
CA THR A 213 10.19 -11.23 1.41
C THR A 213 10.04 -9.73 1.66
N CYS A 214 8.82 -9.21 1.83
CA CYS A 214 8.63 -7.81 2.19
C CYS A 214 9.24 -7.47 3.56
N ALA A 215 9.11 -8.36 4.55
CA ALA A 215 9.78 -8.19 5.84
C ALA A 215 11.31 -8.21 5.67
N ALA A 216 11.84 -9.18 4.92
CA ALA A 216 13.27 -9.30 4.65
C ALA A 216 13.85 -8.08 3.92
N LEU A 217 13.17 -7.59 2.87
CA LEU A 217 13.58 -6.40 2.12
C LEU A 217 13.52 -5.11 2.97
N SER A 218 12.67 -5.08 4.00
CA SER A 218 12.59 -3.94 4.92
C SER A 218 13.67 -3.95 6.02
N ALA A 219 14.28 -5.10 6.32
CA ALA A 219 15.24 -5.24 7.41
C ALA A 219 16.51 -4.35 7.25
N PRO A 220 17.12 -4.20 6.06
CA PRO A 220 18.28 -3.30 5.88
C PRO A 220 18.00 -1.85 6.27
N VAL A 221 16.75 -1.39 6.13
CA VAL A 221 16.36 -0.03 6.52
C VAL A 221 16.55 0.17 8.03
N MET A 222 16.41 -0.86 8.86
CA MET A 222 16.66 -0.76 10.31
C MET A 222 18.11 -0.45 10.67
N LEU A 223 19.07 -0.87 9.84
CA LEU A 223 20.48 -0.52 10.06
C LEU A 223 20.71 0.99 9.93
N THR A 224 19.89 1.68 9.14
CA THR A 224 19.99 3.14 8.98
C THR A 224 19.60 3.91 10.25
N TYR A 225 18.94 3.26 11.22
CA TYR A 225 18.63 3.86 12.52
C TYR A 225 19.88 4.40 13.23
N PHE A 226 21.02 3.71 13.11
CA PHE A 226 22.26 4.10 13.76
C PHE A 226 22.98 5.25 13.05
N ILE A 227 22.67 5.48 11.77
CA ILE A 227 23.35 6.45 10.92
C ILE A 227 22.63 7.81 10.96
N ILE A 228 21.29 7.77 10.85
CA ILE A 228 20.47 8.96 10.63
C ILE A 228 20.19 9.68 11.96
N PRO A 229 20.46 11.00 12.07
CA PRO A 229 20.15 11.78 13.26
C PRO A 229 18.65 12.06 13.43
N GLU A 230 18.26 12.55 14.60
CA GLU A 230 16.91 13.11 14.81
C GLU A 230 16.76 14.46 14.08
N SER A 231 15.52 14.87 13.80
CA SER A 231 15.27 16.14 13.13
C SER A 231 15.78 17.34 13.93
N PRO A 232 16.58 18.24 13.32
CA PRO A 232 17.07 19.45 13.98
C PRO A 232 15.92 20.39 14.36
N ARG A 233 14.85 20.43 13.56
CA ARG A 233 13.67 21.25 13.85
C ARG A 233 12.89 20.70 15.05
N TRP A 234 12.71 19.38 15.12
CA TRP A 234 12.03 18.75 16.25
C TRP A 234 12.82 18.98 17.56
N LEU A 235 14.15 18.83 17.51
CA LEU A 235 15.05 19.10 18.63
C LEU A 235 14.95 20.56 19.10
N ALA A 236 14.88 21.51 18.17
CA ALA A 236 14.72 22.93 18.47
C ALA A 236 13.41 23.25 19.20
N VAL A 237 12.28 22.70 18.72
CA VAL A 237 10.96 22.89 19.34
C VAL A 237 10.91 22.32 20.76
N HIS A 238 11.68 21.27 21.04
CA HIS A 238 11.78 20.67 22.38
C HIS A 238 12.89 21.28 23.26
N GLY A 239 13.45 22.43 22.87
CA GLY A 239 14.48 23.13 23.64
C GLY A 239 15.86 22.45 23.65
N ARG A 240 16.07 21.38 22.88
CA ARG A 240 17.33 20.61 22.81
C ARG A 240 18.30 21.23 21.80
N LEU A 241 18.62 22.51 21.99
CA LEU A 241 19.44 23.30 21.06
C LEU A 241 20.85 22.73 20.83
N LYS A 242 21.51 22.23 21.88
CA LYS A 242 22.85 21.65 21.78
C LYS A 242 22.89 20.47 20.80
N GLU A 243 21.88 19.60 20.87
CA GLU A 243 21.77 18.45 19.97
C GLU A 243 21.38 18.88 18.56
N ALA A 244 20.48 19.85 18.43
CA ALA A 244 20.10 20.39 17.13
C ALA A 244 21.33 20.96 16.38
N ASN A 245 22.17 21.73 17.08
CA ASN A 245 23.40 22.29 16.53
C ASN A 245 24.41 21.19 16.18
N PHE A 246 24.57 20.16 17.02
CA PHE A 246 25.42 19.02 16.71
C PHE A 246 24.99 18.29 15.43
N VAL A 247 23.68 18.12 15.21
CA VAL A 247 23.15 17.53 13.97
C VAL A 247 23.48 18.41 12.77
N LEU A 248 23.31 19.73 12.88
CA LEU A 248 23.66 20.67 11.81
C LEU A 248 25.16 20.68 11.49
N GLU A 249 26.02 20.63 12.50
CA GLU A 249 27.47 20.51 12.34
C GLU A 249 27.85 19.22 11.62
N LYS A 250 27.25 18.07 12.00
CA LYS A 250 27.46 16.80 11.31
C LYS A 250 27.03 16.86 9.84
N MET A 251 25.89 17.50 9.55
CA MET A 251 25.41 17.71 8.18
C MET A 251 26.34 18.63 7.38
N ALA A 252 26.84 19.69 7.99
CA ALA A 252 27.75 20.63 7.35
C ALA A 252 29.10 19.96 7.06
N ALA A 253 29.65 19.21 8.02
CA ALA A 253 30.87 18.43 7.87
C ALA A 253 30.76 17.37 6.75
N ALA A 254 29.63 16.65 6.67
CA ALA A 254 29.37 15.69 5.60
C ALA A 254 29.32 16.34 4.20
N ASN A 255 28.93 17.62 4.13
CA ASN A 255 28.91 18.41 2.89
C ASN A 255 30.22 19.19 2.64
N GLY A 256 31.22 19.08 3.51
CA GLY A 256 32.46 19.86 3.43
C GLY A 256 32.26 21.36 3.61
N LYS A 257 31.22 21.79 4.32
CA LYS A 257 30.87 23.19 4.56
C LYS A 257 30.82 23.51 6.05
N VAL A 258 30.96 24.79 6.39
CA VAL A 258 30.74 25.29 7.75
C VAL A 258 29.26 25.65 7.91
N VAL A 259 28.71 25.45 9.11
CA VAL A 259 27.32 25.85 9.41
C VAL A 259 27.19 27.37 9.25
N PRO A 260 26.30 27.86 8.37
CA PRO A 260 26.09 29.31 8.23
C PRO A 260 25.52 29.90 9.53
N PRO A 261 26.03 31.03 10.04
CA PRO A 261 25.58 31.63 11.30
C PRO A 261 24.07 31.89 11.36
N TYR A 262 23.47 32.28 10.23
CA TYR A 262 22.02 32.46 10.10
C TYR A 262 21.21 31.20 10.45
N THR A 263 21.73 30.00 10.13
CA THR A 263 21.03 28.73 10.38
C THR A 263 20.88 28.46 11.88
N VAL A 264 21.91 28.81 12.65
CA VAL A 264 21.91 28.68 14.12
C VAL A 264 20.89 29.66 14.72
N GLY A 265 20.86 30.90 14.22
CA GLY A 265 19.87 31.90 14.64
C GLY A 265 18.42 31.47 14.40
N VAL A 266 18.12 30.89 13.23
CA VAL A 266 16.76 30.38 12.93
C VAL A 266 16.35 29.25 13.87
N ILE A 267 17.27 28.34 14.21
CA ILE A 267 16.99 27.24 15.15
C ILE A 267 16.75 27.77 16.57
N GLU A 268 17.51 28.79 16.98
CA GLU A 268 17.33 29.46 18.26
C GLU A 268 15.98 30.19 18.30
N GLU A 269 15.61 30.94 17.26
CA GLU A 269 14.31 31.60 17.14
C GLU A 269 13.14 30.61 17.27
N ILE A 270 13.22 29.46 16.58
CA ILE A 270 12.21 28.39 16.67
C ILE A 270 12.07 27.91 18.12
N SER A 271 13.19 27.71 18.83
CA SER A 271 13.15 27.27 20.23
C SER A 271 12.57 28.31 21.18
N ILE A 272 12.85 29.60 20.95
CA ILE A 272 12.32 30.71 21.72
C ILE A 272 10.81 30.81 21.52
N GLU A 273 10.34 30.70 20.27
CA GLU A 273 8.91 30.70 19.94
C GLU A 273 8.19 29.52 20.58
N ALA A 274 8.75 28.31 20.49
CA ALA A 274 8.19 27.13 21.15
C ALA A 274 8.07 27.31 22.67
N THR A 275 9.11 27.85 23.31
CA THR A 275 9.11 28.14 24.75
C THR A 275 8.06 29.19 25.13
N LYS A 276 7.84 30.21 24.28
CA LYS A 276 6.80 31.23 24.49
C LYS A 276 5.40 30.61 24.42
N ILE A 277 5.17 29.71 23.47
CA ILE A 277 3.88 29.00 23.30
C ILE A 277 3.60 28.11 24.51
N GLU A 278 4.60 27.35 24.97
CA GLU A 278 4.48 26.47 26.13
C GLU A 278 4.16 27.27 27.41
N LYS A 279 4.89 28.35 27.66
CA LYS A 279 4.62 29.27 28.78
C LYS A 279 3.27 29.96 28.67
N GLY A 280 2.78 30.19 27.44
CA GLY A 280 1.47 30.74 27.16
C GLY A 280 0.31 29.76 27.35
N GLY A 281 0.58 28.49 27.67
CA GLY A 281 -0.45 27.46 27.95
C GLY A 281 -1.32 27.09 26.75
N LYS A 282 -0.98 27.54 25.53
CA LYS A 282 -1.75 27.26 24.32
C LYS A 282 -1.46 25.84 23.84
N LYS A 283 -2.41 24.93 24.07
CA LYS A 283 -2.39 23.60 23.47
C LYS A 283 -3.13 23.65 22.14
N TYR A 284 -2.41 23.46 21.04
CA TYR A 284 -3.02 23.38 19.72
C TYR A 284 -3.68 22.01 19.52
N SER A 285 -4.94 22.03 19.09
CA SER A 285 -5.71 20.84 18.72
C SER A 285 -6.02 20.83 17.22
N TYR A 286 -6.47 19.70 16.70
CA TYR A 286 -6.92 19.58 15.31
C TYR A 286 -8.05 20.56 14.97
N TRP A 287 -8.89 20.91 15.96
CA TRP A 287 -9.98 21.87 15.80
C TRP A 287 -9.49 23.30 15.50
N ASP A 288 -8.29 23.67 15.94
CA ASP A 288 -7.74 25.01 15.69
C ASP A 288 -7.39 25.22 14.21
N ILE A 289 -7.15 24.14 13.48
CA ILE A 289 -6.95 24.16 12.03
C ILE A 289 -8.22 24.65 11.32
N LEU A 290 -9.39 24.25 11.82
CA LEU A 290 -10.69 24.62 11.24
C LEU A 290 -11.15 26.01 11.69
N ASN A 291 -10.79 26.42 12.91
CA ASN A 291 -11.15 27.74 13.44
C ASN A 291 -10.44 28.90 12.73
N ASN A 292 -9.27 28.65 12.13
CA ASN A 292 -8.51 29.68 11.42
C ASN A 292 -8.80 29.65 9.91
N PHE A 293 -9.58 30.60 9.40
CA PHE A 293 -10.09 30.60 8.02
C PHE A 293 -9.00 30.46 6.92
N PRO A 294 -7.87 31.20 6.94
CA PRO A 294 -6.75 30.96 6.03
C PRO A 294 -6.22 29.53 6.03
N ILE A 295 -6.02 28.93 7.22
CA ILE A 295 -5.48 27.59 7.37
C ILE A 295 -6.52 26.56 6.93
N ALA A 296 -7.77 26.72 7.37
CA ALA A 296 -8.90 25.87 6.99
C ALA A 296 -9.08 25.83 5.45
N LYS A 297 -9.02 26.99 4.78
CA LYS A 297 -9.09 27.07 3.32
C LYS A 297 -8.00 26.25 2.64
N ILE A 298 -6.75 26.36 3.12
CA ILE A 298 -5.62 25.59 2.58
C ILE A 298 -5.84 24.09 2.82
N SER A 299 -6.21 23.69 4.04
CA SER A 299 -6.47 22.30 4.42
C SER A 299 -7.60 21.66 3.59
N ILE A 300 -8.69 22.38 3.33
CA ILE A 300 -9.81 21.90 2.49
C ILE A 300 -9.35 21.69 1.05
N ILE A 301 -8.60 22.63 0.47
CA ILE A 301 -8.09 22.51 -0.91
C ILE A 301 -7.16 21.30 -1.03
N PHE A 302 -6.23 21.14 -0.08
CA PHE A 302 -5.33 19.97 -0.06
C PHE A 302 -6.09 18.66 0.18
N GLY A 303 -7.09 18.65 1.04
CA GLY A 303 -7.94 17.47 1.30
C GLY A 303 -8.70 17.04 0.05
N PHE A 304 -9.30 17.99 -0.67
CA PHE A 304 -9.97 17.72 -1.95
C PHE A 304 -8.99 17.19 -3.01
N GLN A 305 -7.83 17.84 -3.14
CA GLN A 305 -6.80 17.42 -4.08
C GLN A 305 -6.31 15.99 -3.77
N TRP A 306 -6.06 15.68 -2.50
CA TRP A 306 -5.62 14.36 -2.07
C TRP A 306 -6.69 13.29 -2.32
N CYS A 307 -7.96 13.62 -2.07
CA CYS A 307 -9.10 12.75 -2.36
C CYS A 307 -9.19 12.42 -3.85
N ALA A 308 -9.14 13.43 -4.72
CA ALA A 308 -9.18 13.25 -6.17
C ALA A 308 -8.01 12.37 -6.67
N ILE A 309 -6.79 12.63 -6.20
CA ILE A 309 -5.61 11.81 -6.55
C ILE A 309 -5.77 10.38 -6.05
N SER A 310 -6.26 10.18 -4.83
CA SER A 310 -6.43 8.85 -4.24
C SER A 310 -7.43 8.00 -5.01
N ILE A 311 -8.56 8.58 -5.45
CA ILE A 311 -9.57 7.88 -6.26
C ILE A 311 -8.94 7.39 -7.57
N ILE A 312 -8.21 8.27 -8.27
CA ILE A 312 -7.57 7.92 -9.56
C ILE A 312 -6.48 6.85 -9.33
N PHE A 313 -5.60 7.07 -8.34
CA PHE A 313 -4.45 6.21 -8.09
C PHE A 313 -4.87 4.81 -7.63
N TYR A 314 -5.74 4.70 -6.62
CA TYR A 314 -6.20 3.40 -6.13
C TYR A 314 -7.17 2.73 -7.12
N GLY A 315 -7.96 3.50 -7.87
CA GLY A 315 -8.80 2.98 -8.95
C GLY A 315 -7.97 2.25 -10.01
N LEU A 316 -6.88 2.87 -10.49
CA LEU A 316 -5.96 2.23 -11.43
C LEU A 316 -5.18 1.07 -10.78
N SER A 317 -4.67 1.25 -9.56
CA SER A 317 -3.82 0.25 -8.89
C SER A 317 -4.55 -1.04 -8.53
N PHE A 318 -5.84 -0.95 -8.14
CA PHE A 318 -6.66 -2.13 -7.87
C PHE A 318 -7.34 -2.68 -9.14
N GLY A 319 -7.55 -1.83 -10.15
CA GLY A 319 -8.07 -2.21 -11.46
C GLY A 319 -7.05 -2.90 -12.38
N VAL A 320 -5.77 -2.99 -12.00
CA VAL A 320 -4.71 -3.59 -12.83
C VAL A 320 -4.98 -5.05 -13.22
N SER A 321 -5.76 -5.76 -12.40
CA SER A 321 -6.19 -7.14 -12.68
C SER A 321 -7.22 -7.26 -13.81
N SER A 322 -7.87 -6.15 -14.19
CA SER A 322 -8.83 -6.11 -15.30
C SER A 322 -8.16 -5.87 -16.66
N PHE A 323 -6.87 -5.54 -16.69
CA PHE A 323 -6.13 -5.39 -17.93
C PHE A 323 -5.78 -6.75 -18.51
N SER A 324 -5.91 -6.87 -19.83
CA SER A 324 -5.49 -8.07 -20.55
C SER A 324 -3.97 -8.25 -20.47
N GLY A 325 -3.52 -9.50 -20.53
CA GLY A 325 -2.12 -9.87 -20.47
C GLY A 325 -1.64 -10.27 -19.06
N ASN A 326 -0.33 -10.18 -18.84
CA ASN A 326 0.30 -10.64 -17.61
C ASN A 326 0.18 -9.58 -16.50
N LEU A 327 -0.44 -9.96 -15.37
CA LEU A 327 -0.64 -9.09 -14.20
C LEU A 327 0.67 -8.46 -13.69
N TYR A 328 1.73 -9.25 -13.54
CA TYR A 328 3.00 -8.79 -12.98
C TYR A 328 3.66 -7.77 -13.89
N LEU A 329 3.63 -8.03 -15.20
CA LEU A 329 4.13 -7.10 -16.21
C LEU A 329 3.34 -5.78 -16.19
N ASN A 330 2.02 -5.85 -16.09
CA ASN A 330 1.15 -4.67 -16.03
C ASN A 330 1.46 -3.82 -14.78
N ILE A 331 1.63 -4.45 -13.60
CA ILE A 331 2.03 -3.74 -12.36
C ILE A 331 3.41 -3.09 -12.51
N ALA A 332 4.38 -3.79 -13.10
CA ALA A 332 5.72 -3.28 -13.31
C ALA A 332 5.74 -2.10 -14.30
N LEU A 333 5.06 -2.22 -15.45
CA LEU A 333 5.00 -1.17 -16.47
C LEU A 333 4.35 0.11 -15.93
N MET A 334 3.22 -0.01 -15.23
CA MET A 334 2.55 1.13 -14.59
C MET A 334 3.51 1.88 -13.65
N SER A 335 4.31 1.14 -12.87
CA SER A 335 5.27 1.71 -11.93
C SER A 335 6.51 2.31 -12.62
N ILE A 336 7.00 1.68 -13.69
CA ILE A 336 8.15 2.19 -14.46
C ILE A 336 7.81 3.54 -15.09
N VAL A 337 6.60 3.71 -15.60
CA VAL A 337 6.13 4.98 -16.19
C VAL A 337 6.11 6.11 -15.16
N GLU A 338 5.88 5.81 -13.87
CA GLU A 338 5.90 6.81 -12.81
C GLU A 338 7.31 7.35 -12.52
N ILE A 339 8.37 6.55 -12.68
CA ILE A 339 9.76 6.92 -12.35
C ILE A 339 10.23 8.20 -13.07
N PRO A 340 10.15 8.32 -14.42
CA PRO A 340 10.55 9.54 -15.12
C PRO A 340 9.63 10.73 -14.80
N VAL A 341 8.36 10.48 -14.49
CA VAL A 341 7.40 11.55 -14.12
C VAL A 341 7.79 12.19 -12.79
N HIS A 342 8.26 11.40 -11.80
CA HIS A 342 8.71 11.92 -10.51
C HIS A 342 9.93 12.84 -10.65
N THR A 343 10.92 12.45 -11.46
CA THR A 343 12.11 13.28 -11.70
C THR A 343 11.76 14.54 -12.49
N MET A 344 10.89 14.43 -13.51
CA MET A 344 10.38 15.59 -14.25
C MET A 344 9.60 16.57 -13.35
N THR A 345 8.83 16.06 -12.40
CA THR A 345 8.04 16.87 -11.45
C THR A 345 8.92 17.85 -10.67
N PHE A 346 10.12 17.43 -10.26
CA PHE A 346 11.09 18.31 -9.58
C PHE A 346 11.46 19.53 -10.41
N PHE A 347 11.80 19.32 -11.68
CA PHE A 347 12.18 20.41 -12.59
C PHE A 347 11.00 21.34 -12.87
N LEU A 348 9.80 20.78 -13.08
CA LEU A 348 8.60 21.56 -13.34
C LEU A 348 8.19 22.40 -12.13
N PHE A 349 8.27 21.88 -10.91
CA PHE A 349 7.98 22.63 -9.69
C PHE A 349 8.92 23.82 -9.49
N ASN A 350 10.20 23.68 -9.85
CA ASN A 350 11.17 24.76 -9.73
C ASN A 350 11.06 25.82 -10.84
N LYS A 351 10.62 25.44 -12.05
CA LYS A 351 10.57 26.34 -13.21
C LYS A 351 9.21 27.01 -13.42
N ILE A 352 8.12 26.24 -13.37
CA ILE A 352 6.75 26.68 -13.67
C ILE A 352 5.98 27.00 -12.38
N GLY A 353 6.42 26.45 -11.25
CA GLY A 353 5.78 26.61 -9.95
C GLY A 353 4.72 25.54 -9.69
N ARG A 354 4.54 25.20 -8.40
CA ARG A 354 3.74 24.05 -7.96
C ARG A 354 2.29 24.07 -8.45
N ARG A 355 1.61 25.22 -8.38
CA ARG A 355 0.20 25.37 -8.75
C ARG A 355 -0.07 24.99 -10.20
N TRP A 356 0.73 25.52 -11.12
CA TRP A 356 0.56 25.31 -12.55
C TRP A 356 0.98 23.90 -12.98
N THR A 357 2.04 23.35 -12.37
CA THR A 357 2.43 21.96 -12.61
C THR A 357 1.33 20.99 -12.17
N THR A 358 0.75 21.20 -10.99
CA THR A 358 -0.39 20.38 -10.52
C THR A 358 -1.58 20.49 -11.46
N PHE A 359 -1.94 21.70 -11.90
CA PHE A 359 -3.03 21.90 -12.86
C PHE A 359 -2.78 21.15 -14.18
N ALA A 360 -1.55 21.24 -14.73
CA ALA A 360 -1.19 20.55 -15.95
C ALA A 360 -1.33 19.03 -15.82
N TYR A 361 -0.91 18.43 -14.71
CA TYR A 361 -1.07 16.99 -14.47
C TYR A 361 -2.53 16.56 -14.39
N PHE A 362 -3.37 17.31 -13.67
CA PHE A 362 -4.80 17.00 -13.62
C PHE A 362 -5.47 17.15 -14.99
N PHE A 363 -5.09 18.17 -15.76
CA PHE A 363 -5.61 18.38 -17.10
C PHE A 363 -5.26 17.20 -18.03
N VAL A 364 -3.98 16.79 -18.07
CA VAL A 364 -3.53 15.64 -18.86
C VAL A 364 -4.22 14.36 -18.42
N GLY A 365 -4.31 14.10 -17.11
CA GLY A 365 -5.02 12.93 -16.58
C GLY A 365 -6.50 12.89 -16.96
N THR A 366 -7.16 14.04 -16.95
CA THR A 366 -8.56 14.18 -17.37
C THR A 366 -8.72 13.87 -18.86
N VAL A 367 -7.87 14.44 -19.72
CA VAL A 367 -7.89 14.18 -21.17
C VAL A 367 -7.65 12.69 -21.47
N ALA A 368 -6.70 12.06 -20.78
CA ALA A 368 -6.42 10.63 -20.94
C ALA A 368 -7.61 9.76 -20.51
N ALA A 369 -8.28 10.08 -19.40
CA ALA A 369 -9.47 9.36 -18.95
C ALA A 369 -10.65 9.54 -19.91
N PHE A 370 -10.84 10.73 -20.50
CA PHE A 370 -11.85 10.91 -21.55
C PHE A 370 -11.53 10.11 -22.81
N ALA A 371 -10.26 10.08 -23.21
CA ALA A 371 -9.82 9.31 -24.37
C ALA A 371 -10.07 7.80 -24.19
N SER A 372 -9.79 7.23 -23.01
CA SER A 372 -10.05 5.81 -22.76
C SER A 372 -11.54 5.46 -22.82
N VAL A 373 -12.41 6.34 -22.33
CA VAL A 373 -13.87 6.16 -22.43
C VAL A 373 -14.31 6.18 -23.89
N VAL A 374 -13.81 7.12 -24.70
CA VAL A 374 -14.14 7.19 -26.14
C VAL A 374 -13.70 5.92 -26.87
N VAL A 375 -12.50 5.41 -26.59
CA VAL A 375 -11.99 4.16 -27.19
C VAL A 375 -12.87 2.97 -26.81
N HIS A 376 -13.33 2.88 -25.55
CA HIS A 376 -14.23 1.83 -25.11
C HIS A 376 -15.59 1.89 -25.84
N TYR A 377 -16.16 3.07 -26.02
CA TYR A 377 -17.42 3.23 -26.77
C TYR A 377 -17.29 2.95 -28.28
N GLN A 378 -16.11 3.15 -28.87
CA GLN A 378 -15.84 2.85 -30.27
C GLN A 378 -15.56 1.37 -30.55
N GLY A 379 -15.50 0.52 -29.51
CA GLY A 379 -15.27 -0.92 -29.65
C GLY A 379 -13.89 -1.29 -30.21
N ILE A 380 -12.89 -0.42 -30.03
CA ILE A 380 -11.52 -0.63 -30.56
C ILE A 380 -10.69 -1.55 -29.63
N CYS A 381 -11.20 -1.95 -28.47
CA CYS A 381 -10.59 -2.94 -27.58
C CYS A 381 -11.64 -3.82 -26.91
#